data_AF-A8QBJ3-F1
#
_entry.id   AF-A8QBJ3-F1
#
_cell.length_a   1.000
_cell.length_b   1.000
_cell.length_c   1.000
_cell.angle_alpha   90.00
_cell.angle_beta   90.00
_cell.angle_gamma   90.00
#
_symmetry.space_group_name_H-M   'P 1'
#
loop_
_entity.id
_entity.type
_entity.pdbx_description
1 polymer ?
#
loop_
_entity_poly.entity_id
_entity_poly.type
_entity_poly.pdbx_seq_one_letter_code
_entity_poly.pdbx_strand_id
1 'polypeptide(L)'
;MNTAGHIACDSVSQSEIVVPIVVPRTRLSSMHQAAIRGEGPEPYVRAWAGRGTENDHVIVGVLDIDCESPNGFDTEDARALQNIVHRITEACDWCID
;
A
#
# COMPACT_ATOMS: atom_id res chain seq x y z
N MET A 1 17.52 16.75 6.69
CA MET A 1 18.17 16.51 8.00
C MET A 1 18.91 15.19 7.89
N ASN A 2 20.19 15.19 8.26
CA ASN A 2 21.11 14.06 8.14
C ASN A 2 21.08 13.31 9.48
N THR A 3 20.40 12.17 9.54
CA THR A 3 20.48 11.23 10.67
C THR A 3 21.26 10.01 10.20
N ALA A 4 22.46 9.83 10.73
CA ALA A 4 23.29 8.66 10.49
C ALA A 4 22.48 7.39 10.82
N GLY A 5 22.23 6.56 9.80
CA GLY A 5 21.50 5.29 9.92
C GLY A 5 20.29 5.13 9.00
N HIS A 6 19.74 6.21 8.45
CA HIS A 6 18.66 6.10 7.44
C HIS A 6 19.24 6.32 6.05
N ILE A 7 19.52 5.21 5.35
CA ILE A 7 19.50 5.22 3.90
C ILE A 7 18.09 4.74 3.53
N ALA A 8 17.23 5.66 3.09
CA ALA A 8 16.13 5.27 2.22
C ALA A 8 16.80 4.78 0.93
N CYS A 9 17.08 3.48 0.86
CA CYS A 9 18.02 2.90 -0.07
C CYS A 9 17.26 2.14 -1.14
N ASP A 10 17.49 2.58 -2.37
CA ASP A 10 16.85 2.06 -3.56
C ASP A 10 16.94 0.53 -3.67
N SER A 11 16.02 -0.01 -4.47
CA SER A 11 15.87 -1.41 -4.88
C SER A 11 17.13 -2.14 -5.37
N VAL A 12 18.30 -1.51 -5.47
CA VAL A 12 19.59 -2.17 -5.77
C VAL A 12 20.14 -2.94 -4.58
N SER A 13 19.85 -2.50 -3.35
CA SER A 13 20.36 -3.12 -2.12
C SER A 13 19.64 -4.42 -1.74
N GLN A 14 18.44 -4.67 -2.29
CA GLN A 14 17.56 -5.77 -1.87
C GLN A 14 17.31 -5.79 -0.35
N SER A 15 17.25 -4.62 0.29
CA SER A 15 17.03 -4.50 1.74
C SER A 15 15.66 -3.93 2.13
N GLU A 16 14.75 -3.77 1.17
CA GLU A 16 13.39 -3.26 1.39
C GLU A 16 12.42 -4.01 0.46
N ILE A 17 11.25 -4.39 0.98
CA ILE A 17 10.11 -4.85 0.18
C ILE A 17 8.89 -3.99 0.53
N VAL A 18 8.36 -3.33 -0.50
CA VAL A 18 7.08 -2.61 -0.44
C VAL A 18 6.04 -3.36 -1.25
N VAL A 19 4.97 -3.82 -0.60
CA VAL A 19 3.86 -4.52 -1.25
C VAL A 19 2.58 -3.69 -1.15
N PRO A 20 1.96 -3.30 -2.28
CA PRO A 20 0.71 -2.54 -2.24
C PRO A 20 -0.45 -3.42 -1.77
N ILE A 21 -1.30 -2.86 -0.91
CA ILE A 21 -2.58 -3.45 -0.51
C ILE A 21 -3.65 -2.92 -1.45
N VAL A 22 -4.17 -3.80 -2.31
CA VAL A 22 -5.10 -3.44 -3.39
C VAL A 22 -6.44 -4.12 -3.14
N VAL A 23 -7.52 -3.32 -3.10
CA VAL A 23 -8.89 -3.81 -2.90
C VAL A 23 -9.79 -3.37 -4.04
N PRO A 24 -10.87 -4.12 -4.37
CA PRO A 24 -11.93 -3.60 -5.22
C PRO A 24 -12.54 -2.34 -4.61
N ARG A 25 -12.81 -1.31 -5.42
CA ARG A 25 -13.44 -0.07 -4.94
C ARG A 25 -14.77 -0.31 -4.23
N THR A 26 -15.49 -1.36 -4.61
CA THR A 26 -16.75 -1.81 -4.00
C THR A 26 -16.61 -2.26 -2.54
N ARG A 27 -15.40 -2.56 -2.06
CA ARG A 27 -15.13 -2.89 -0.64
C ARG A 27 -14.90 -1.67 0.25
N LEU A 28 -14.81 -0.47 -0.33
CA LEU A 28 -14.64 0.77 0.42
C LEU A 28 -16.00 1.34 0.87
N SER A 29 -16.00 2.17 1.91
CA SER A 29 -17.19 2.92 2.32
C SER A 29 -17.66 3.86 1.21
N SER A 30 -18.96 4.22 1.22
CA SER A 30 -19.52 5.13 0.21
C SER A 30 -18.82 6.50 0.20
N MET A 31 -18.35 6.96 1.36
CA MET A 31 -17.57 8.19 1.49
C MET A 31 -16.23 8.07 0.76
N HIS A 32 -15.47 6.99 0.98
CA HIS A 32 -14.21 6.76 0.29
C HIS A 32 -14.39 6.57 -1.22
N GLN A 33 -15.45 5.86 -1.63
CA GLN A 33 -15.79 5.73 -3.05
C GLN A 33 -16.09 7.08 -3.72
N ALA A 34 -16.78 7.99 -3.02
CA ALA A 34 -17.04 9.35 -3.47
C ALA A 34 -15.76 10.19 -3.52
N ALA A 35 -14.93 10.13 -2.49
CA ALA A 35 -13.66 10.85 -2.41
C ALA A 35 -12.72 10.51 -3.57
N ILE A 36 -12.65 9.23 -3.96
CA ILE A 36 -11.88 8.77 -5.13
C ILE A 36 -12.39 9.38 -6.45
N ARG A 37 -13.69 9.69 -6.55
CA ARG A 37 -14.28 10.38 -7.71
C ARG A 37 -14.12 11.90 -7.66
N GLY A 38 -13.48 12.44 -6.62
CA GLY A 38 -13.38 13.88 -6.42
C GLY A 38 -14.60 14.50 -5.71
N GLU A 39 -15.46 13.68 -5.12
CA GLU A 39 -16.69 14.11 -4.44
C GLU A 39 -16.50 14.08 -2.91
N GLY A 40 -17.10 15.04 -2.20
CA GLY A 40 -17.08 15.10 -0.73
C GLY A 40 -16.18 16.21 -0.17
N PRO A 41 -15.89 16.21 1.15
CA PRO A 41 -15.09 17.26 1.76
C PRO A 41 -13.64 17.21 1.25
N GLU A 42 -13.06 18.38 0.95
CA GLU A 42 -11.73 18.51 0.33
C GLU A 42 -10.62 17.69 1.00
N PRO A 43 -10.53 17.60 2.35
CA PRO A 43 -9.50 16.79 3.00
C PRO A 43 -9.57 15.30 2.63
N TYR A 44 -10.79 14.76 2.48
CA TYR A 44 -10.99 13.37 2.10
C TYR A 44 -10.70 13.16 0.62
N VAL A 45 -11.20 14.05 -0.25
CA VAL A 45 -10.91 14.01 -1.69
C VAL A 45 -9.39 14.03 -1.93
N ARG A 46 -8.68 14.92 -1.25
CA ARG A 46 -7.22 15.02 -1.37
C ARG A 46 -6.49 13.78 -0.83
N ALA A 47 -6.94 13.21 0.29
CA ALA A 47 -6.34 12.02 0.87
C ALA A 47 -6.54 10.75 0.03
N TRP A 48 -7.60 10.72 -0.78
CA TRP A 48 -7.98 9.58 -1.62
C TRP A 48 -7.71 9.78 -3.11
N ALA A 49 -7.31 10.99 -3.52
CA ALA A 49 -6.89 11.28 -4.89
C ALA A 49 -5.69 10.40 -5.29
N GLY A 50 -5.73 9.90 -6.53
CA GLY A 50 -4.62 9.12 -7.09
C GLY A 50 -4.48 7.68 -6.56
N ARG A 51 -5.42 7.18 -5.74
CA ARG A 51 -5.39 5.80 -5.23
C ARG A 51 -5.99 4.75 -6.17
N GLY A 52 -6.69 5.17 -7.24
CA GLY A 52 -7.30 4.26 -8.21
C GLY A 52 -6.24 3.64 -9.12
N THR A 53 -6.23 2.31 -9.23
CA THR A 53 -5.46 1.59 -10.24
C THR A 53 -6.34 1.33 -11.47
N GLU A 54 -5.75 0.85 -12.55
CA GLU A 54 -6.52 0.29 -13.67
C GLU A 54 -7.49 -0.80 -13.16
N ASN A 55 -8.68 -0.90 -13.76
CA ASN A 55 -9.69 -1.94 -13.49
C ASN A 55 -10.47 -1.86 -12.16
N ASP A 56 -10.88 -0.68 -11.70
CA ASP A 56 -11.80 -0.49 -10.54
C ASP A 56 -11.24 -0.98 -9.18
N HIS A 57 -9.91 -1.13 -9.11
CA HIS A 57 -9.20 -1.45 -7.88
C HIS A 57 -8.53 -0.19 -7.30
N VAL A 58 -8.28 -0.22 -5.99
CA VAL A 58 -7.80 0.93 -5.22
C VAL A 58 -6.69 0.49 -4.27
N ILE A 59 -5.62 1.27 -4.21
CA ILE A 59 -4.54 1.10 -3.24
C ILE A 59 -4.96 1.75 -1.92
N VAL A 60 -5.24 0.93 -0.91
CA VAL A 60 -5.65 1.37 0.43
C VAL A 60 -4.46 1.58 1.37
N GLY A 61 -3.32 0.96 1.07
CA GLY A 61 -2.11 1.08 1.85
C GLY A 61 -0.94 0.34 1.21
N VAL A 62 0.18 0.31 1.92
CA VAL A 62 1.36 -0.46 1.57
C VAL A 62 1.83 -1.22 2.81
N LEU A 63 2.31 -2.44 2.61
CA LEU A 63 3.12 -3.15 3.58
C LEU A 63 4.58 -2.82 3.26
N ASP A 64 5.25 -2.17 4.19
CA ASP A 64 6.63 -1.71 4.07
C ASP A 64 7.50 -2.51 5.06
N ILE A 65 8.54 -3.18 4.56
CA ILE A 65 9.42 -4.04 5.37
C ILE A 65 10.87 -3.76 5.01
N ASP A 66 11.62 -3.27 6.00
CA ASP A 66 13.05 -3.02 5.92
C ASP A 66 13.90 -4.20 6.44
N CYS A 67 15.13 -4.28 5.93
CA CYS A 67 16.20 -5.12 6.45
C CYS A 67 17.45 -4.26 6.68
N GLU A 68 18.12 -4.42 7.85
CA GLU A 68 19.37 -3.71 8.14
C GLU A 68 20.56 -4.21 7.29
N SER A 69 20.42 -5.35 6.62
CA SER A 69 21.47 -5.98 5.82
C SER A 69 21.19 -5.88 4.31
N PRO A 70 22.23 -5.71 3.47
CA PRO A 70 22.08 -5.79 2.02
C PRO A 70 21.76 -7.23 1.60
N ASN A 71 20.95 -7.38 0.54
CA ASN A 71 20.40 -8.65 0.08
C ASN A 71 19.59 -9.36 1.18
N GLY A 72 18.85 -8.56 1.96
CA GLY A 72 17.97 -9.04 3.03
C GLY A 72 16.73 -9.74 2.50
N PHE A 73 16.38 -9.52 1.24
CA PHE A 73 15.23 -10.15 0.59
C PHE A 73 15.56 -10.69 -0.79
N ASP A 74 14.91 -11.80 -1.13
CA ASP A 74 14.95 -12.37 -2.46
C ASP A 74 13.55 -12.50 -3.11
N THR A 75 13.49 -13.23 -4.23
CA THR A 75 12.24 -13.44 -4.96
C THR A 75 11.24 -14.34 -4.25
N GLU A 76 11.69 -15.24 -3.37
CA GLU A 76 10.82 -16.08 -2.55
C GLU A 76 10.16 -15.23 -1.45
N ASP A 77 10.93 -14.35 -0.80
CA ASP A 77 10.40 -13.41 0.19
C ASP A 77 9.31 -12.52 -0.41
N ALA A 78 9.58 -11.94 -1.59
CA ALA A 78 8.62 -11.10 -2.29
C ALA A 78 7.30 -11.85 -2.59
N ARG A 79 7.39 -13.11 -3.03
CA ARG A 79 6.20 -13.95 -3.29
C ARG A 79 5.46 -14.29 -2.00
N ALA A 80 6.18 -14.63 -0.93
CA ALA A 80 5.59 -14.94 0.36
C ALA A 80 4.85 -13.73 0.95
N LEU A 81 5.47 -12.54 0.89
CA LEU A 81 4.88 -11.29 1.35
C LEU A 81 3.67 -10.87 0.52
N GLN A 82 3.69 -11.08 -0.81
CA GLN A 82 2.51 -10.90 -1.66
C GLN A 82 1.35 -11.80 -1.22
N ASN A 83 1.62 -13.08 -0.89
CA ASN A 83 0.59 -13.99 -0.41
C ASN A 83 0.04 -13.58 0.97
N ILE A 84 0.90 -13.05 1.85
CA ILE A 84 0.47 -12.51 3.15
C ILE A 84 -0.43 -11.30 2.95
N VAL A 85 -0.04 -10.34 2.10
CA VAL A 85 -0.84 -9.16 1.78
C VAL A 85 -2.18 -9.55 1.15
N HIS A 86 -2.19 -10.55 0.27
CA HIS A 86 -3.44 -11.08 -0.28
C HIS A 86 -4.39 -11.56 0.82
N ARG A 87 -3.87 -12.32 1.80
CA ARG A 87 -4.68 -12.78 2.95
C ARG A 87 -5.16 -11.63 3.83
N ILE A 88 -4.33 -10.63 4.09
CA ILE A 88 -4.72 -9.42 4.84
C ILE A 88 -5.86 -8.69 4.09
N THR A 89 -5.70 -8.55 2.78
CA THR A 89 -6.70 -7.92 1.90
C THR A 89 -8.05 -8.62 1.97
N GLU A 90 -8.06 -9.95 2.05
CA GLU A 90 -9.28 -10.76 2.15
C GLU A 90 -9.87 -10.82 3.56
N ALA A 91 -9.05 -10.77 4.60
CA ALA A 91 -9.48 -10.92 5.99
C ALA A 91 -9.91 -9.60 6.66
N CYS A 92 -9.51 -8.45 6.11
CA CYS A 92 -9.82 -7.14 6.68
C CYS A 92 -11.07 -6.51 6.07
N ASP A 93 -11.86 -5.85 6.91
CA ASP A 93 -12.95 -4.96 6.49
C ASP A 93 -12.40 -3.58 6.16
N TRP A 94 -12.41 -3.25 4.87
CA TRP A 94 -11.92 -1.96 4.35
C TRP A 94 -13.01 -0.88 4.28
N CYS A 95 -14.21 -1.19 4.80
CA CYS A 95 -15.38 -0.32 4.75
C CYS A 95 -15.60 0.53 6.00
N ILE A 96 -14.67 0.52 6.95
CA ILE A 96 -14.83 1.23 8.24
C ILE A 96 -14.47 2.72 8.05
N ASP A 97 -15.42 3.58 8.41
CA ASP A 97 -15.29 5.05 8.48
C ASP A 97 -14.69 5.50 9.82
#